data_AF-A0A4Q3ECQ8-F1
#
_entry.id   AF-A0A4Q3ECQ8-F1
#
_cell.length_a   1.000
_cell.length_b   1.000
_cell.length_c   1.000
_cell.angle_alpha   90.00
_cell.angle_beta   90.00
_cell.angle_gamma   90.00
#
_symmetry.space_group_name_H-M   'P 1'
#
loop_
_entity.id
_entity.type
_entity.pdbx_description
1 polymer ?
#
loop_
_entity_poly.entity_id
_entity_poly.type
_entity_poly.pdbx_seq_one_letter_code
_entity_poly.pdbx_strand_id
1 'polypeptide(L)'
;MQKLLSYILTPFHYLAFTFFLLIFHPLQWIAFHIFGYKAHKFVVDVLNFCLVSTYYLLGNSVSFINRFDLPVNRSIIFIANHQSLYDIPPLIWFLRKYHAKFISKIELTKGIPSISYNLKHGGGANIN
;
A
#
# COMPACT_ATOMS: atom_id res chain seq x y z
N MET A 1 -17.92 10.99 23.17
CA MET A 1 -16.89 10.04 23.67
C MET A 1 -16.07 9.42 22.54
N GLN A 2 -16.67 8.83 21.51
CA GLN A 2 -15.92 8.25 20.38
C GLN A 2 -14.98 9.24 19.68
N LYS A 3 -15.43 10.48 19.41
CA LYS A 3 -14.57 11.53 18.81
C LYS A 3 -13.30 11.82 19.63
N LEU A 4 -13.42 11.85 20.96
CA LEU A 4 -12.26 12.11 21.84
C LEU A 4 -11.23 10.98 21.76
N LEU A 5 -11.70 9.73 21.78
CA LEU A 5 -10.82 8.57 21.60
C LEU A 5 -10.17 8.58 20.22
N SER A 6 -10.91 8.92 19.16
CA SER A 6 -10.35 9.06 17.81
C SER A 6 -9.25 10.12 17.75
N TYR A 7 -9.41 11.27 18.41
CA TYR A 7 -8.35 12.28 18.47
C TYR A 7 -7.08 11.77 19.18
N ILE A 8 -7.22 10.90 20.18
CA ILE A 8 -6.09 10.30 20.89
C ILE A 8 -5.40 9.23 20.03
N LEU A 9 -6.15 8.36 19.36
CA LEU A 9 -5.60 7.25 18.57
C LEU A 9 -4.98 7.69 17.24
N THR A 10 -5.49 8.77 16.64
CA THR A 10 -5.07 9.25 15.32
C THR A 10 -3.56 9.57 15.24
N PRO A 11 -2.94 10.30 16.20
CA PRO A 11 -1.49 10.50 16.22
C PRO A 11 -0.68 9.20 16.26
N PHE A 12 -1.08 8.21 17.06
CA PHE A 12 -0.39 6.93 17.14
C PHE A 12 -0.47 6.16 15.82
N HIS A 13 -1.64 6.17 15.19
CA HIS A 13 -1.83 5.59 13.87
C HIS A 13 -0.92 6.25 12.83
N TYR A 14 -0.89 7.58 12.74
CA TYR A 14 -0.05 8.27 11.76
C TYR A 14 1.44 8.12 12.03
N LEU A 15 1.85 8.05 13.30
CA LEU A 15 3.23 7.77 13.68
C LEU A 15 3.64 6.37 13.21
N ALA A 16 2.82 5.34 13.49
CA ALA A 16 3.08 3.98 13.03
C ALA A 16 3.08 3.87 11.49
N PHE A 17 2.12 4.52 10.82
CA PHE A 17 2.01 4.52 9.37
C PHE A 17 3.27 5.14 8.73
N THR A 18 3.66 6.32 9.21
CA THR A 18 4.86 7.03 8.72
C THR A 18 6.13 6.27 9.05
N PHE A 19 6.22 5.66 10.24
CA PHE A 19 7.34 4.83 10.64
C PHE A 19 7.59 3.69 9.64
N PHE A 20 6.55 2.97 9.24
CA PHE A 20 6.67 1.94 8.21
C PHE A 20 7.08 2.53 6.85
N LEU A 21 6.52 3.67 6.44
CA LEU A 21 6.97 4.31 5.19
C LEU A 21 8.45 4.68 5.22
N LEU A 22 8.98 5.14 6.35
CA LEU A 22 10.39 5.53 6.49
C LEU A 22 11.31 4.32 6.48
N ILE A 23 10.98 3.24 7.20
CA ILE A 23 11.81 2.03 7.24
C ILE A 23 11.80 1.31 5.89
N PHE A 24 10.64 1.21 5.24
CA PHE A 24 10.55 0.48 3.98
C PHE A 24 11.10 1.27 2.80
N HIS A 25 11.39 2.56 2.93
CA HIS A 25 11.96 3.33 1.82
C HIS A 25 13.38 2.86 1.46
N PRO A 26 14.36 2.81 2.39
CA PRO A 26 15.67 2.24 2.09
C PRO A 26 15.57 0.75 1.75
N LEU A 27 14.68 -0.02 2.38
CA LEU A 27 14.49 -1.44 2.03
C LEU A 27 14.01 -1.63 0.59
N GLN A 28 13.07 -0.79 0.12
CA GLN A 28 12.63 -0.80 -1.27
C GLN A 28 13.77 -0.44 -2.21
N TRP A 29 14.53 0.60 -1.88
CA TRP A 29 15.69 1.02 -2.68
C TRP A 29 16.73 -0.10 -2.80
N ILE A 30 17.13 -0.70 -1.68
CA ILE A 30 18.08 -1.82 -1.64
C ILE A 30 17.53 -3.01 -2.44
N ALA A 31 16.26 -3.38 -2.21
CA ALA A 31 15.62 -4.49 -2.89
C ALA A 31 15.61 -4.31 -4.41
N PHE A 32 15.31 -3.11 -4.89
CA PHE A 32 15.28 -2.83 -6.32
C PHE A 32 16.68 -2.86 -6.96
N HIS A 33 17.67 -2.22 -6.34
CA HIS A 33 19.00 -2.06 -6.94
C HIS A 33 19.87 -3.31 -6.83
N ILE A 34 19.75 -4.08 -5.74
CA ILE A 34 20.60 -5.26 -5.51
C ILE A 34 19.92 -6.54 -6.02
N PHE A 35 18.62 -6.67 -5.78
CA PHE A 35 17.88 -7.93 -6.02
C PHE A 35 16.84 -7.82 -7.15
N GLY A 36 16.68 -6.64 -7.73
CA GLY A 36 15.79 -6.38 -8.86
C GLY A 36 14.32 -6.21 -8.48
N TYR A 37 13.51 -6.07 -9.53
CA TYR A 37 12.11 -5.69 -9.42
C TYR A 37 11.25 -6.67 -8.59
N LYS A 38 11.49 -7.98 -8.70
CA LYS A 38 10.70 -9.00 -7.98
C LYS A 38 10.89 -8.86 -6.46
N ALA A 39 12.11 -8.58 -6.02
CA ALA A 39 12.40 -8.33 -4.60
C ALA A 39 11.79 -7.00 -4.15
N HIS A 40 11.91 -5.94 -4.96
CA HIS A 40 11.23 -4.66 -4.69
C HIS A 40 9.72 -4.84 -4.48
N LYS A 41 9.05 -5.57 -5.38
CA LYS A 41 7.62 -5.89 -5.27
C LYS A 41 7.29 -6.64 -3.98
N PHE A 42 8.10 -7.61 -3.58
CA PHE A 42 7.91 -8.31 -2.32
C PHE A 42 7.99 -7.36 -1.12
N VAL A 43 8.99 -6.47 -1.09
CA VAL A 43 9.13 -5.46 -0.03
C VAL A 43 7.92 -4.52 -0.02
N VAL A 44 7.40 -4.11 -1.18
CA VAL A 44 6.17 -3.30 -1.30
C VAL A 44 4.95 -4.05 -0.76
N ASP A 45 4.80 -5.35 -1.04
CA ASP A 45 3.69 -6.13 -0.48
C ASP A 45 3.75 -6.14 1.06
N VAL A 46 4.93 -6.43 1.62
CA VAL A 46 5.13 -6.47 3.09
C VAL A 46 4.92 -5.09 3.71
N LEU A 47 5.37 -4.01 3.06
CA LEU A 47 5.03 -2.64 3.49
C LEU A 47 3.51 -2.49 3.61
N ASN A 48 2.76 -2.86 2.58
CA ASN A 48 1.31 -2.68 2.59
C ASN A 48 0.62 -3.55 3.65
N PHE A 49 1.13 -4.73 3.98
CA PHE A 49 0.69 -5.48 5.16
C PHE A 49 0.89 -4.69 6.45
N CYS A 50 2.07 -4.11 6.65
CA CYS A 50 2.35 -3.28 7.83
C CYS A 50 1.49 -2.01 7.85
N LEU A 51 1.22 -1.38 6.71
CA LEU A 51 0.31 -0.23 6.64
C LEU A 51 -1.13 -0.64 7.02
N VAL A 52 -1.62 -1.77 6.53
CA VAL A 52 -2.93 -2.33 6.94
C VAL A 52 -2.96 -2.61 8.45
N SER A 53 -1.88 -3.13 9.03
CA SER A 53 -1.86 -3.44 10.46
C SER A 53 -1.99 -2.20 11.35
N THR A 54 -1.57 -1.01 10.87
CA THR A 54 -1.79 0.24 11.60
C THR A 54 -3.28 0.58 11.76
N TYR A 55 -4.18 -0.02 10.99
CA TYR A 55 -5.63 0.25 11.09
C TYR A 55 -6.19 -0.33 12.39
N TYR A 56 -5.58 -1.40 12.91
CA TYR A 56 -5.95 -1.98 14.19
C TYR A 56 -5.71 -1.02 15.37
N LEU A 57 -4.76 -0.08 15.24
CA LEU A 57 -4.56 0.98 16.25
C LEU A 57 -5.76 1.92 16.38
N LEU A 58 -6.55 2.05 15.32
CA LEU A 58 -7.81 2.81 15.32
C LEU A 58 -9.01 1.96 15.75
N GLY A 59 -8.79 0.68 16.11
CA GLY A 59 -9.86 -0.28 16.39
C GLY A 59 -10.58 -0.79 15.13
N ASN A 60 -10.02 -0.55 13.93
CA ASN A 60 -10.59 -1.05 12.68
C ASN A 60 -10.12 -2.47 12.38
N SER A 61 -11.01 -3.29 11.83
CA SER A 61 -10.66 -4.60 11.28
C SER A 61 -10.83 -4.58 9.76
N VAL A 62 -9.95 -5.31 9.06
CA VAL A 62 -9.99 -5.43 7.61
C VAL A 62 -10.27 -6.88 7.25
N SER A 63 -11.29 -7.09 6.42
CA SER A 63 -11.61 -8.40 5.85
C SER A 63 -11.60 -8.33 4.34
N PHE A 64 -11.11 -9.39 3.70
CA PHE A 64 -11.10 -9.52 2.26
C PHE A 64 -11.79 -10.82 1.88
N ILE A 65 -12.88 -10.71 1.14
CA ILE A 65 -13.71 -11.85 0.72
C ILE A 65 -13.67 -11.92 -0.80
N ASN A 66 -13.01 -12.95 -1.33
CA ASN A 66 -13.05 -13.27 -2.75
C ASN A 66 -13.75 -14.62 -2.93
N ARG A 67 -14.87 -14.62 -3.65
CA ARG A 67 -15.68 -15.83 -3.93
C ARG A 67 -15.34 -16.47 -5.29
N PHE A 68 -14.34 -15.93 -5.99
CA PHE A 68 -13.97 -16.33 -7.34
C PHE A 68 -12.56 -16.92 -7.38
N ASP A 69 -12.35 -17.93 -8.21
CA ASP A 69 -11.01 -18.38 -8.58
C ASP A 69 -10.49 -17.51 -9.73
N LEU A 70 -9.60 -16.56 -9.41
CA LEU A 70 -9.10 -15.61 -10.38
C LEU A 70 -7.83 -16.15 -11.05
N PRO A 71 -7.73 -16.09 -12.39
CA PRO A 71 -6.57 -16.60 -13.10
C PRO A 71 -5.32 -15.75 -12.81
N VAL A 72 -4.16 -16.39 -12.78
CA VAL A 72 -2.84 -15.72 -12.56
C VAL A 72 -1.99 -15.61 -13.82
N ASN A 73 -2.42 -16.24 -14.91
CA ASN A 73 -1.69 -16.30 -16.19
C ASN A 73 -2.18 -15.27 -17.22
N ARG A 74 -2.98 -14.28 -16.79
CA ARG A 74 -3.46 -13.19 -17.65
C ARG A 74 -3.68 -11.92 -16.83
N SER A 75 -3.70 -10.77 -17.51
CA SER A 75 -4.02 -9.49 -16.90
C SER A 75 -5.49 -9.43 -16.44
N ILE A 76 -5.72 -8.75 -15.31
CA ILE A 76 -7.05 -8.50 -14.74
C ILE A 76 -7.17 -6.99 -14.48
N ILE A 77 -8.30 -6.41 -14.88
CA ILE A 77 -8.67 -5.04 -14.52
C ILE A 77 -9.58 -5.13 -13.30
N PHE A 78 -9.09 -4.68 -12.14
CA PHE A 78 -9.89 -4.55 -10.94
C PHE A 78 -10.58 -3.19 -10.95
N ILE A 79 -11.91 -3.19 -10.83
CA ILE A 79 -12.73 -1.99 -10.73
C ILE A 79 -13.39 -2.02 -9.36
N ALA A 80 -13.18 -0.96 -8.57
CA ALA A 80 -13.75 -0.81 -7.24
C ALA A 80 -14.19 0.64 -7.05
N ASN A 81 -15.15 0.85 -6.15
CA ASN A 81 -15.38 2.18 -5.61
C ASN A 81 -14.14 2.65 -4.82
N HIS A 82 -13.93 3.97 -4.77
CA HIS A 82 -12.83 4.57 -4.02
C HIS A 82 -13.37 5.65 -3.09
N GLN A 83 -13.06 5.56 -1.81
CA GLN A 83 -13.55 6.46 -0.76
C GLN A 83 -12.41 7.09 0.04
N SER A 84 -11.23 6.48 0.06
CA SER A 84 -10.10 6.97 0.85
C SER A 84 -8.76 6.46 0.37
N LEU A 85 -7.69 7.18 0.73
CA LEU A 85 -6.31 6.70 0.59
C LEU A 85 -6.09 5.34 1.29
N TYR A 86 -6.86 5.06 2.34
CA TYR A 86 -6.82 3.80 3.08
C TYR A 86 -7.39 2.59 2.30
N ASP A 87 -7.92 2.79 1.10
CA ASP A 87 -8.34 1.67 0.24
C ASP A 87 -7.13 0.99 -0.41
N ILE A 88 -6.05 1.74 -0.66
CA ILE A 88 -4.91 1.27 -1.44
C ILE A 88 -4.10 0.17 -0.73
N PRO A 89 -3.69 0.31 0.56
CA PRO A 89 -2.88 -0.72 1.21
C PRO A 89 -3.58 -2.09 1.33
N PRO A 90 -4.86 -2.18 1.75
CA PRO A 90 -5.60 -3.43 1.72
C PRO A 90 -5.66 -4.05 0.32
N LEU A 91 -5.97 -3.25 -0.71
CA LEU A 91 -6.05 -3.76 -2.07
C LEU A 91 -4.70 -4.30 -2.55
N ILE A 92 -3.60 -3.58 -2.35
CA ILE A 92 -2.26 -4.07 -2.68
C ILE A 92 -1.97 -5.38 -1.95
N TRP A 93 -2.20 -5.44 -0.64
CA TRP A 93 -1.88 -6.62 0.16
C TRP A 93 -2.73 -7.84 -0.23
N PHE A 94 -4.05 -7.70 -0.26
CA PHE A 94 -4.94 -8.84 -0.50
C PHE A 94 -4.95 -9.29 -1.97
N LEU A 95 -4.71 -8.38 -2.92
CA LEU A 95 -4.55 -8.70 -4.34
C LEU A 95 -3.08 -8.92 -4.75
N ARG A 96 -2.14 -9.02 -3.79
CA ARG A 96 -0.69 -9.13 -4.08
C ARG A 96 -0.33 -10.27 -5.03
N LYS A 97 -1.10 -11.37 -5.02
CA LYS A 97 -0.95 -12.54 -5.91
C LYS A 97 -1.13 -12.17 -7.38
N TYR A 98 -1.98 -11.19 -7.67
CA TYR A 98 -2.26 -10.68 -9.02
C TYR A 98 -1.42 -9.46 -9.39
N HIS A 99 -0.49 -9.07 -8.50
CA HIS A 99 0.46 -7.99 -8.75
C HIS A 99 -0.25 -6.67 -9.14
N ALA A 100 -1.34 -6.35 -8.42
CA ALA A 100 -2.19 -5.20 -8.70
C ALA A 100 -1.39 -3.89 -8.80
N LYS A 101 -1.66 -3.12 -9.86
CA LYS A 101 -1.11 -1.80 -10.13
C LYS A 101 -2.23 -0.78 -10.14
N PHE A 102 -1.89 0.44 -9.76
CA PHE A 102 -2.84 1.54 -9.61
C PHE A 102 -2.44 2.68 -10.52
N ILE A 103 -3.45 3.46 -10.90
CA ILE A 103 -3.26 4.73 -11.58
C ILE A 103 -3.14 5.79 -10.48
N SER A 104 -2.10 6.62 -10.55
CA SER A 104 -1.85 7.68 -9.57
C SER A 104 -1.57 9.01 -10.24
N LYS A 105 -1.79 10.07 -9.47
CA LYS A 105 -1.39 11.43 -9.82
C LYS A 105 0.14 11.54 -9.87
N ILE A 106 0.68 12.19 -10.88
CA ILE A 106 2.13 12.34 -11.09
C ILE A 106 2.82 13.05 -9.90
N GLU A 107 2.11 13.92 -9.19
CA GLU A 107 2.62 14.67 -8.03
C GLU A 107 3.01 13.74 -6.89
N LEU A 108 2.30 12.61 -6.72
CA LEU A 108 2.59 11.63 -5.68
C LEU A 108 3.90 10.89 -5.92
N THR A 109 4.48 11.00 -7.11
CA THR A 109 5.81 10.46 -7.40
C THR A 109 6.94 11.25 -6.73
N LYS A 110 6.65 12.31 -5.97
CA LYS A 110 7.68 13.13 -5.30
C LYS A 110 7.36 13.35 -3.82
N GLY A 111 8.39 13.25 -2.98
CA GLY A 111 8.35 13.72 -1.58
C GLY A 111 7.73 12.79 -0.54
N ILE A 112 7.12 11.67 -0.93
CA ILE A 112 6.48 10.74 0.02
C ILE A 112 7.34 9.47 0.18
N PRO A 113 7.97 9.25 1.36
CA PRO A 113 8.76 8.06 1.61
C PRO A 113 8.01 6.78 1.28
N SER A 114 8.71 5.79 0.75
CA SER A 114 8.19 4.53 0.20
C SER A 114 7.18 4.66 -0.97
N ILE A 115 6.15 5.50 -0.85
CA ILE A 115 5.07 5.66 -1.84
C ILE A 115 5.63 6.22 -3.15
N SER A 116 6.31 7.38 -3.10
CA SER A 116 6.87 7.99 -4.30
C SER A 116 7.89 7.09 -5.00
N TYR A 117 8.66 6.31 -4.23
CA TYR A 117 9.62 5.37 -4.79
C TYR A 117 8.93 4.22 -5.52
N ASN A 118 7.91 3.61 -4.89
CA ASN A 118 7.09 2.58 -5.53
C ASN A 118 6.35 3.11 -6.76
N LEU A 119 5.83 4.34 -6.75
CA LEU A 119 5.16 4.89 -7.93
C LEU A 119 6.10 5.08 -9.12
N LYS A 120 7.39 5.37 -8.90
CA LYS A 120 8.40 5.46 -9.97
C LYS A 120 8.87 4.10 -10.48
N HIS A 121 9.10 3.15 -9.58
CA HIS A 121 9.78 1.88 -9.90
C HIS A 121 8.85 0.66 -9.92
N GLY A 122 7.60 0.84 -9.50
CA GLY A 122 6.60 -0.20 -9.34
C GLY A 122 5.77 -0.47 -10.59
N GLY A 123 5.98 0.23 -11.71
CA GLY A 123 5.30 -0.05 -12.98
C GLY A 123 3.82 0.32 -13.04
N GLY A 124 3.34 1.17 -12.13
CA GLY A 124 2.01 1.79 -12.23
C GLY A 124 1.99 2.96 -13.23
N ALA A 125 0.79 3.34 -13.67
CA ALA A 125 0.63 4.50 -14.55
C ALA A 125 0.52 5.78 -13.69
N ASN A 126 1.41 6.74 -13.93
CA ASN A 126 1.37 8.05 -13.29
C ASN A 126 0.86 9.08 -14.31
N ILE A 127 -0.26 9.73 -14.03
CA ILE A 127 -0.96 10.65 -14.95
C ILE A 127 -0.99 12.08 -14.39
N ASN A 128 -1.03 13.07 -15.29
CA ASN A 128 -1.21 14.48 -14.96
C ASN A 128 -2.69 14.81 -14.74
#